data_AF-A0A941F8A0-F1
#
_entry.id   AF-A0A941F8A0-F1
#
_cell.length_a   1.000
_cell.length_b   1.000
_cell.length_c   1.000
_cell.angle_alpha   90.00
_cell.angle_beta   90.00
_cell.angle_gamma   90.00
#
_symmetry.space_group_name_H-M   'P 1'
#
loop_
_entity.id
_entity.type
_entity.pdbx_description
1 polymer ?
#
loop_
_entity_poly.entity_id
_entity_poly.type
_entity_poly.pdbx_seq_one_letter_code
_entity_poly.pdbx_strand_id
1 'polypeptide(L)'
;MDGFTNIEGNISFVFGFIALYYFFKREKLLFLLSLIGILLTLKRIVLLSLFVVIICYLLPKGLKKIVLNKYLIISLNALVVLFSIFLAQGYWDEMIWNYFGISPEFLTMGRTRIYDTVLRVIDFNDLKIWMLGTGQGNTTNILFASGTEDLLHNDILKLFLEHGIIIWGLFMFFLYKFSKGLQVYVTLFYNILLLTDNILIYPICYFLYLLIYLSFSENDKIKGLR
;
A
#
# COMPACT_ATOMS: atom_id res chain seq x y z
N MET A 1 -25.52 -0.47 -9.16
CA MET A 1 -25.39 0.21 -10.48
C MET A 1 -23.91 0.58 -10.64
N ASP A 2 -22.99 -0.40 -10.52
CA ASP A 2 -21.64 -0.18 -9.92
C ASP A 2 -20.47 -0.65 -10.80
N GLY A 3 -20.72 -0.89 -12.10
CA GLY A 3 -19.70 -1.35 -13.03
C GLY A 3 -18.70 -0.26 -13.44
N PHE A 4 -19.16 0.99 -13.59
CA PHE A 4 -18.33 2.08 -14.11
C PHE A 4 -17.34 2.63 -13.07
N THR A 5 -17.76 2.80 -11.82
CA THR A 5 -16.90 3.26 -10.72
C THR A 5 -15.76 2.29 -10.41
N ASN A 6 -15.98 0.97 -10.55
CA ASN A 6 -14.93 -0.04 -10.37
C ASN A 6 -13.90 -0.04 -11.51
N ILE A 7 -14.32 0.23 -12.74
CA ILE A 7 -13.41 0.32 -13.90
C ILE A 7 -12.52 1.57 -13.78
N GLU A 8 -13.09 2.71 -13.42
CA GLU A 8 -12.36 3.97 -13.20
C GLU A 8 -11.31 3.84 -12.10
N GLY A 9 -11.67 3.17 -10.99
CA GLY A 9 -10.75 2.94 -9.87
C GLY A 9 -9.52 2.13 -10.25
N ASN A 10 -9.70 1.08 -11.07
CA ASN A 10 -8.63 0.12 -11.37
C ASN A 10 -7.67 0.60 -12.46
N ILE A 11 -8.16 1.33 -13.45
CA ILE A 11 -7.35 1.87 -14.55
C ILE A 11 -6.30 2.87 -14.03
N SER A 12 -6.60 3.59 -12.95
CA SER A 12 -5.66 4.54 -12.35
C SER A 12 -4.33 3.88 -11.94
N PHE A 13 -4.39 2.67 -11.36
CA PHE A 13 -3.20 1.91 -10.98
C PHE A 13 -2.39 1.49 -12.19
N VAL A 14 -3.07 1.11 -13.29
CA VAL A 14 -2.44 0.78 -14.57
C VAL A 14 -1.59 1.95 -15.07
N PHE A 15 -2.18 3.16 -15.12
CA PHE A 15 -1.43 4.35 -15.49
C PHE A 15 -0.29 4.67 -14.52
N GLY A 16 -0.48 4.43 -13.22
CA GLY A 16 0.58 4.55 -12.20
C GLY A 16 1.80 3.68 -12.49
N PHE A 17 1.57 2.40 -12.76
CA PHE A 17 2.62 1.44 -13.12
C PHE A 17 3.31 1.81 -14.44
N ILE A 18 2.54 2.16 -15.47
CA ILE A 18 3.07 2.55 -16.78
C ILE A 18 3.90 3.85 -16.68
N ALA A 19 3.43 4.84 -15.90
CA ALA A 19 4.17 6.07 -15.64
C ALA A 19 5.52 5.76 -14.98
N LEU A 20 5.53 4.92 -13.93
CA LEU A 20 6.76 4.54 -13.26
C LEU A 20 7.74 3.84 -14.22
N TYR A 21 7.25 2.94 -15.08
CA TYR A 21 8.07 2.26 -16.07
C TYR A 21 8.73 3.25 -17.05
N TYR A 22 7.95 4.15 -17.65
CA TYR A 22 8.48 5.11 -18.62
C TYR A 22 9.37 6.19 -17.98
N PHE A 23 9.12 6.53 -16.70
CA PHE A 23 10.02 7.37 -15.93
C PHE A 23 11.44 6.75 -15.87
N PHE A 24 11.55 5.47 -15.54
CA PHE A 24 12.86 4.80 -15.48
C PHE A 24 13.49 4.56 -16.85
N LYS A 25 12.68 4.36 -17.90
CA LYS A 25 13.17 4.30 -19.29
C LYS A 25 13.56 5.66 -19.87
N ARG A 26 13.24 6.76 -19.18
CA ARG A 26 13.47 8.15 -19.60
C ARG A 26 12.66 8.58 -20.84
N GLU A 27 11.54 7.91 -21.11
CA GLU A 27 10.64 8.22 -22.22
C GLU A 27 9.63 9.30 -21.79
N LYS A 28 10.04 10.58 -21.93
CA LYS A 28 9.30 11.73 -21.35
C LYS A 28 7.86 11.87 -21.86
N LEU A 29 7.62 11.63 -23.15
CA LEU A 29 6.29 11.77 -23.74
C LEU A 29 5.31 10.73 -23.17
N LEU A 30 5.72 9.47 -23.15
CA LEU A 30 4.89 8.37 -22.63
C LEU A 30 4.68 8.48 -21.12
N PHE A 31 5.68 8.96 -20.39
CA PHE A 31 5.54 9.32 -18.98
C PHE A 31 4.48 10.41 -18.78
N LEU A 32 4.55 11.50 -19.55
CA LEU A 32 3.59 12.61 -19.47
C LEU A 32 2.17 12.18 -19.82
N LEU A 33 1.99 11.38 -20.88
CA LEU A 33 0.68 10.82 -21.23
C LEU A 33 0.11 9.93 -20.11
N SER A 34 0.97 9.15 -19.46
CA SER A 34 0.56 8.32 -18.32
C SER A 34 0.16 9.17 -17.11
N LEU A 35 0.89 10.27 -16.85
CA LEU A 35 0.52 11.23 -15.80
C LEU A 35 -0.84 11.87 -16.07
N ILE A 36 -1.14 12.24 -17.32
CA ILE A 36 -2.46 12.75 -17.71
C ILE A 36 -3.53 11.69 -17.41
N GLY A 37 -3.28 10.41 -17.73
CA GLY A 37 -4.17 9.31 -17.37
C GLY A 37 -4.42 9.17 -15.86
N ILE A 38 -3.39 9.32 -15.03
CA ILE A 38 -3.55 9.33 -13.56
C ILE A 38 -4.41 10.52 -13.11
N LEU A 39 -4.20 11.71 -13.67
CA LEU A 39 -4.97 12.90 -13.31
C LEU A 39 -6.44 12.78 -13.73
N LEU A 40 -6.71 12.22 -14.91
CA LEU A 40 -8.08 11.99 -15.40
C LEU A 40 -8.84 10.97 -14.54
N THR A 41 -8.15 10.00 -13.96
CA THR A 41 -8.76 9.00 -13.06
C THR A 41 -8.88 9.47 -11.60
N LEU A 42 -8.34 10.65 -11.26
CA LEU A 42 -8.46 11.32 -9.96
C LEU A 42 -8.02 10.53 -8.71
N LYS A 43 -7.38 9.36 -8.86
CA LYS A 43 -6.83 8.60 -7.72
C LYS A 43 -5.54 9.25 -7.19
N ARG A 44 -5.71 10.14 -6.21
CA ARG A 44 -4.64 10.89 -5.52
C ARG A 44 -3.55 9.98 -4.93
N ILE A 45 -3.93 8.79 -4.46
CA ILE A 45 -3.02 7.82 -3.84
C ILE A 45 -1.96 7.31 -4.84
N VAL A 46 -2.36 7.08 -6.09
CA VAL A 46 -1.43 6.64 -7.15
C VAL A 46 -0.40 7.72 -7.46
N LEU A 47 -0.86 8.98 -7.56
CA LEU A 47 0.01 10.13 -7.78
C LEU A 47 0.99 10.34 -6.62
N LEU A 48 0.50 10.23 -5.38
CA LEU A 48 1.34 10.33 -4.17
C LEU A 48 2.42 9.24 -4.16
N SER A 49 2.03 8.00 -4.47
CA SER A 49 2.96 6.86 -4.52
C SER A 49 4.05 7.08 -5.57
N LEU A 50 3.68 7.55 -6.76
CA LEU A 50 4.61 7.87 -7.83
C LEU A 50 5.57 9.00 -7.42
N PHE A 51 5.04 10.04 -6.79
CA PHE A 51 5.82 11.18 -6.31
C PHE A 51 6.86 10.78 -5.25
N VAL A 52 6.46 9.99 -4.24
CA VAL A 52 7.37 9.45 -3.22
C VAL A 52 8.50 8.66 -3.86
N VAL A 53 8.17 7.79 -4.82
CA VAL A 53 9.17 6.96 -5.50
C VAL A 53 10.16 7.80 -6.33
N ILE A 54 9.66 8.83 -7.03
CA ILE A 54 10.52 9.76 -7.77
C ILE A 54 11.46 10.51 -6.81
N ILE A 55 10.96 11.01 -5.68
CA ILE A 55 11.80 11.65 -4.65
C ILE A 55 12.89 10.68 -4.19
N CYS A 56 12.51 9.47 -3.77
CA CYS A 56 13.47 8.45 -3.34
C CYS A 56 14.51 8.14 -4.43
N TYR A 57 14.10 8.13 -5.71
CA TYR A 57 15.00 7.92 -6.84
C TYR A 57 15.95 9.10 -7.10
N LEU A 58 15.58 10.32 -6.74
CA LEU A 58 16.43 11.51 -6.90
C LEU A 58 17.39 11.75 -5.73
N LEU A 59 17.19 11.09 -4.57
CA LEU A 59 18.05 11.22 -3.40
C LEU A 59 19.54 10.88 -3.71
N PRO A 60 20.49 11.50 -2.99
CA PRO A 60 21.90 11.13 -3.06
C PRO A 60 22.13 9.69 -2.56
N LYS A 61 23.21 9.05 -3.03
CA LYS A 61 23.50 7.62 -2.76
C LYS A 61 23.46 7.24 -1.27
N GLY A 62 23.96 8.12 -0.39
CA GLY A 62 23.94 7.91 1.06
C GLY A 62 22.51 7.82 1.62
N LEU A 63 21.65 8.78 1.28
CA LEU A 63 20.25 8.79 1.72
C LEU A 63 19.44 7.66 1.09
N LYS A 64 19.70 7.32 -0.18
CA LYS A 64 19.07 6.15 -0.83
C LYS A 64 19.29 4.86 -0.04
N LYS A 65 20.52 4.62 0.42
CA LYS A 65 20.85 3.42 1.19
C LYS A 65 20.05 3.33 2.50
N ILE A 66 19.77 4.47 3.12
CA ILE A 66 18.99 4.54 4.36
C ILE A 66 17.50 4.37 4.05
N VAL A 67 16.94 5.21 3.18
CA VAL A 67 15.49 5.25 2.88
C VAL A 67 15.01 3.96 2.22
N LEU A 68 15.84 3.33 1.39
CA LEU A 68 15.53 2.07 0.71
C LEU A 68 16.02 0.84 1.48
N ASN A 69 16.42 0.99 2.75
CA ASN A 69 16.74 -0.15 3.59
C ASN A 69 15.46 -0.95 3.85
N LYS A 70 15.44 -2.21 3.40
CA LYS A 70 14.29 -3.10 3.58
C LYS A 70 13.84 -3.21 5.04
N TYR A 71 14.77 -3.22 6.00
CA TYR A 71 14.43 -3.31 7.42
C TYR A 71 13.71 -2.03 7.88
N LEU A 72 14.17 -0.86 7.43
CA LEU A 72 13.50 0.41 7.71
C LEU A 72 12.08 0.42 7.12
N ILE A 73 11.91 0.00 5.87
CA ILE A 73 10.59 -0.02 5.23
C ILE A 73 9.64 -1.00 5.95
N ILE A 74 10.11 -2.20 6.32
CA ILE A 74 9.31 -3.16 7.09
C ILE A 74 8.92 -2.57 8.45
N SER A 75 9.86 -1.92 9.16
CA SER A 75 9.56 -1.22 10.41
C SER A 75 8.55 -0.10 10.23
N LEU A 76 8.63 0.69 9.16
CA LEU A 76 7.64 1.72 8.84
C LEU A 76 6.26 1.12 8.56
N ASN A 77 6.18 0.00 7.85
CA ASN A 77 4.91 -0.70 7.65
C ASN A 77 4.33 -1.19 8.99
N ALA A 78 5.16 -1.75 9.88
CA ALA A 78 4.72 -2.13 11.23
C ALA A 78 4.19 -0.91 12.01
N LEU A 79 4.89 0.22 11.96
CA LEU A 79 4.46 1.46 12.60
C LEU A 79 3.13 1.96 12.05
N VAL A 80 2.91 1.89 10.72
CA VAL A 80 1.63 2.28 10.12
C VAL A 80 0.49 1.34 10.57
N VAL A 81 0.74 0.03 10.66
CA VAL A 81 -0.25 -0.93 11.18
C VAL A 81 -0.61 -0.60 12.63
N LEU A 82 0.39 -0.44 13.50
CA LEU A 82 0.18 -0.08 14.91
C LEU A 82 -0.54 1.27 15.04
N PHE A 83 -0.11 2.27 14.28
CA PHE A 83 -0.75 3.57 14.26
C PHE A 83 -2.22 3.48 13.82
N SER A 84 -2.53 2.68 12.80
CA SER A 84 -3.91 2.47 12.35
C SER A 84 -4.78 1.80 13.41
N ILE A 85 -4.23 0.84 14.16
CA ILE A 85 -4.93 0.18 15.28
C ILE A 85 -5.21 1.18 16.41
N PHE A 86 -4.18 1.92 16.85
CA PHE A 86 -4.35 2.90 17.93
C PHE A 86 -5.28 4.05 17.53
N LEU A 87 -5.21 4.51 16.28
CA LEU A 87 -6.12 5.53 15.75
C LEU A 87 -7.57 5.04 15.76
N ALA A 88 -7.81 3.80 15.35
CA ALA A 88 -9.15 3.20 15.35
C ALA A 88 -9.72 2.98 16.76
N GLN A 89 -8.86 2.68 17.74
CA GLN A 89 -9.25 2.50 19.15
C GLN A 89 -9.46 3.82 19.91
N GLY A 90 -9.27 4.96 19.26
CA GLY A 90 -9.56 6.27 19.84
C GLY A 90 -8.42 6.90 20.66
N TYR A 91 -7.22 6.30 20.68
CA TYR A 91 -6.11 6.79 21.51
C TYR A 91 -5.66 8.21 21.17
N TRP A 92 -5.90 8.65 19.93
CA TRP A 92 -5.45 9.94 19.42
C TRP A 92 -6.60 10.95 19.27
N ASP A 93 -7.81 10.62 19.70
CA ASP A 93 -9.01 11.40 19.42
C ASP A 93 -8.95 12.80 20.04
N GLU A 94 -8.59 12.87 21.33
CA GLU A 94 -8.42 14.12 22.06
C GLU A 94 -7.30 14.98 21.43
N MET A 95 -6.17 14.35 21.08
CA MET A 95 -5.06 15.04 20.42
C MET A 95 -5.51 15.63 19.07
N ILE A 96 -6.18 14.85 18.24
CA ILE A 96 -6.65 15.29 16.92
C ILE A 96 -7.66 16.43 17.06
N TRP A 97 -8.61 16.32 18.00
CA TRP A 97 -9.57 17.38 18.27
C TRP A 97 -8.89 18.67 18.74
N ASN A 98 -7.95 18.59 19.67
CA ASN A 98 -7.28 19.75 20.24
C ASN A 98 -6.41 20.50 19.21
N TYR A 99 -5.75 19.79 18.27
CA TYR A 99 -4.90 20.42 17.26
C TYR A 99 -5.62 20.83 15.99
N PHE A 100 -6.59 20.04 15.52
CA PHE A 100 -7.24 20.25 14.22
C PHE A 100 -8.69 20.72 14.33
N GLY A 101 -9.34 20.60 15.49
CA GLY A 101 -10.75 20.96 15.67
C GLY A 101 -11.73 20.10 14.87
N ILE A 102 -11.30 18.91 14.42
CA ILE A 102 -12.10 17.97 13.63
C ILE A 102 -12.05 16.58 14.26
N SER A 103 -13.03 15.73 13.95
CA SER A 103 -13.03 14.35 14.41
C SER A 103 -12.01 13.50 13.62
N PRO A 104 -11.44 12.44 14.23
CA PRO A 104 -10.60 11.45 13.54
C PRO A 104 -11.31 10.78 12.37
N GLU A 105 -12.62 10.56 12.48
CA GLU A 105 -13.44 10.03 11.40
C GLU A 105 -13.43 10.97 10.19
N PHE A 106 -13.59 12.28 10.42
CA PHE A 106 -13.50 13.27 9.33
C PHE A 106 -12.09 13.33 8.73
N LEU A 107 -11.05 13.32 9.57
CA LEU A 107 -9.65 13.34 9.14
C LEU A 107 -9.29 12.14 8.24
N THR A 108 -9.82 10.97 8.58
CA THR A 108 -9.57 9.71 7.85
C THR A 108 -10.61 9.39 6.79
N MET A 109 -11.56 10.29 6.55
CA MET A 109 -12.68 10.11 5.62
C MET A 109 -13.46 8.81 5.89
N GLY A 110 -13.78 8.54 7.16
CA GLY A 110 -14.59 7.38 7.58
C GLY A 110 -13.79 6.10 7.85
N ARG A 111 -12.51 6.02 7.47
CA ARG A 111 -11.71 4.78 7.62
C ARG A 111 -11.52 4.34 9.07
N THR A 112 -11.43 5.30 10.01
CA THR A 112 -11.30 5.00 11.46
C THR A 112 -12.46 4.13 11.95
N ARG A 113 -13.69 4.43 11.52
CA ARG A 113 -14.90 3.68 11.90
C ARG A 113 -14.94 2.26 11.32
N ILE A 114 -14.49 2.10 10.08
CA ILE A 114 -14.37 0.79 9.43
C ILE A 114 -13.36 -0.07 10.20
N TYR A 115 -12.22 0.52 10.57
CA TYR A 115 -11.16 -0.19 11.31
C TYR A 115 -11.64 -0.55 12.72
N ASP A 116 -12.28 0.37 13.43
CA ASP A 116 -12.82 0.15 14.78
C ASP A 116 -13.85 -0.99 14.81
N THR A 117 -14.77 -1.02 13.85
CA THR A 117 -15.76 -2.10 13.70
C THR A 117 -15.10 -3.49 13.66
N VAL A 118 -14.01 -3.63 12.90
CA VAL A 118 -13.27 -4.89 12.83
C VAL A 118 -12.53 -5.16 14.14
N LEU A 119 -11.82 -4.17 14.67
CA LEU A 119 -10.94 -4.34 15.83
C LEU A 119 -11.71 -4.63 17.13
N ARG A 120 -12.96 -4.19 17.27
CA ARG A 120 -13.81 -4.52 18.43
C ARG A 120 -14.18 -6.00 18.54
N VAL A 121 -14.15 -6.72 17.43
CA VAL A 121 -14.48 -8.16 17.37
C VAL A 121 -13.24 -9.03 17.55
N ILE A 122 -12.05 -8.48 17.30
CA ILE A 122 -10.78 -9.20 17.36
C ILE A 122 -10.20 -9.10 18.78
N ASP A 123 -10.08 -10.24 19.47
CA ASP A 123 -9.45 -10.29 20.79
C ASP A 123 -7.92 -10.34 20.68
N PHE A 124 -7.29 -9.18 20.79
CA PHE A 124 -5.83 -9.05 20.80
C PHE A 124 -5.16 -9.56 22.09
N ASN A 125 -5.91 -10.04 23.09
CA ASN A 125 -5.32 -10.73 24.24
C ASN A 125 -4.95 -12.19 23.92
N ASP A 126 -5.55 -12.78 22.89
CA ASP A 126 -5.17 -14.12 22.43
C ASP A 126 -3.90 -14.03 21.57
N LEU A 127 -2.81 -14.59 22.10
CA LEU A 127 -1.53 -14.70 21.40
C LEU A 127 -1.67 -15.41 20.04
N LYS A 128 -2.59 -16.37 19.90
CA LYS A 128 -2.81 -17.07 18.62
C LYS A 128 -3.33 -16.12 17.55
N ILE A 129 -4.27 -15.23 17.91
CA ILE A 129 -4.80 -14.22 17.00
C ILE A 129 -3.68 -13.26 16.57
N TRP A 130 -2.83 -12.84 17.50
CA TRP A 130 -1.66 -12.02 17.17
C TRP A 130 -0.67 -12.69 16.20
N MET A 131 -0.41 -13.99 16.41
CA MET A 131 0.59 -14.74 15.65
C MET A 131 0.09 -15.22 14.29
N LEU A 132 -1.15 -15.70 14.22
CA LEU A 132 -1.73 -16.41 13.07
C LEU A 132 -2.91 -15.67 12.42
N GLY A 133 -3.41 -14.61 13.06
CA GLY A 133 -4.55 -13.84 12.58
C GLY A 133 -5.89 -14.54 12.82
N THR A 134 -6.95 -13.91 12.31
CA THR A 134 -8.33 -14.41 12.47
C THR A 134 -8.81 -15.30 11.32
N GLY A 135 -8.00 -15.50 10.28
CA GLY A 135 -8.35 -16.21 9.06
C GLY A 135 -8.73 -15.30 7.89
N GLN A 136 -8.44 -15.77 6.67
CA GLN A 136 -8.70 -15.08 5.40
C GLN A 136 -10.19 -14.76 5.24
N GLY A 137 -10.51 -13.51 4.90
CA GLY A 137 -11.87 -13.05 4.66
C GLY A 137 -12.69 -12.76 5.92
N ASN A 138 -12.17 -13.02 7.12
CA ASN A 138 -12.89 -12.75 8.36
C ASN A 138 -13.19 -11.25 8.53
N THR A 139 -12.27 -10.37 8.14
CA THR A 139 -12.49 -8.92 8.24
C THR A 139 -13.65 -8.45 7.37
N THR A 140 -13.76 -9.00 6.15
CA THR A 140 -14.89 -8.74 5.25
C THR A 140 -16.20 -9.26 5.84
N ASN A 141 -16.21 -10.45 6.43
CA ASN A 141 -17.41 -11.02 7.05
C ASN A 141 -17.91 -10.17 8.23
N ILE A 142 -17.00 -9.66 9.07
CA ILE A 142 -17.35 -8.76 10.19
C ILE A 142 -17.99 -7.46 9.65
N LEU A 143 -17.39 -6.87 8.61
CA LEU A 143 -17.89 -5.63 8.01
C LEU A 143 -19.29 -5.83 7.42
N PHE A 144 -19.51 -6.89 6.65
CA PHE A 144 -20.83 -7.19 6.09
C PHE A 144 -21.86 -7.52 7.18
N ALA A 145 -21.48 -8.25 8.23
CA ALA A 145 -22.38 -8.51 9.37
C ALA A 145 -22.76 -7.22 10.13
N SER A 146 -21.88 -6.21 10.12
CA SER A 146 -22.15 -4.88 10.71
C SER A 146 -23.00 -3.97 9.84
N GLY A 147 -23.34 -4.39 8.61
CA GLY A 147 -24.03 -3.56 7.62
C GLY A 147 -23.12 -2.56 6.90
N THR A 148 -21.80 -2.70 7.01
CA THR A 148 -20.82 -1.87 6.29
C THR A 148 -20.47 -2.54 4.97
N GLU A 149 -20.79 -1.90 3.85
CA GLU A 149 -20.47 -2.42 2.50
C GLU A 149 -19.01 -2.15 2.07
N ASP A 150 -18.34 -1.19 2.74
CA ASP A 150 -16.96 -0.84 2.44
C ASP A 150 -15.95 -1.84 3.00
N LEU A 151 -14.92 -2.13 2.21
CA LEU A 151 -13.81 -2.99 2.59
C LEU A 151 -12.70 -2.21 3.32
N LEU A 152 -11.79 -2.94 3.98
CA LEU A 152 -10.56 -2.36 4.52
C LEU A 152 -9.66 -1.82 3.39
N HIS A 153 -9.51 -0.50 3.33
CA HIS A 153 -8.63 0.19 2.37
C HIS A 153 -7.19 0.32 2.91
N ASN A 154 -6.61 -0.80 3.31
CA ASN A 154 -5.20 -0.95 3.74
C ASN A 154 -4.89 -2.46 3.76
N ASP A 155 -4.35 -2.97 2.66
CA ASP A 155 -4.04 -4.40 2.52
C ASP A 155 -2.98 -4.86 3.52
N ILE A 156 -2.04 -4.00 3.92
CA ILE A 156 -1.02 -4.34 4.91
C ILE A 156 -1.65 -4.57 6.30
N LEU A 157 -2.60 -3.71 6.70
CA LEU A 157 -3.38 -3.90 7.92
C LEU A 157 -4.25 -5.16 7.80
N LYS A 158 -4.96 -5.33 6.68
CA LYS A 158 -5.81 -6.51 6.46
C LYS A 158 -5.00 -7.81 6.53
N LEU A 159 -3.82 -7.86 5.91
CA LEU A 159 -2.92 -9.01 5.96
C LEU A 159 -2.51 -9.32 7.40
N PHE A 160 -2.18 -8.29 8.19
CA PHE A 160 -1.86 -8.45 9.61
C PHE A 160 -3.05 -9.00 10.42
N LEU A 161 -4.25 -8.46 10.24
CA LEU A 161 -5.44 -8.90 10.99
C LEU A 161 -5.86 -10.34 10.61
N GLU A 162 -5.82 -10.68 9.33
CA GLU A 162 -6.30 -11.98 8.85
C GLU A 162 -5.26 -13.10 9.01
N HIS A 163 -3.97 -12.80 8.94
CA HIS A 163 -2.91 -13.82 8.90
C HIS A 163 -1.84 -13.67 9.99
N GLY A 164 -1.95 -12.65 10.86
CA GLY A 164 -1.07 -12.43 11.99
C GLY A 164 0.33 -11.95 11.61
N ILE A 165 1.14 -11.67 12.63
CA ILE A 165 2.47 -11.08 12.46
C ILE A 165 3.43 -11.99 11.70
N ILE A 166 3.26 -13.32 11.77
CA ILE A 166 4.18 -14.26 11.12
C ILE A 166 4.05 -14.18 9.61
N ILE A 167 2.83 -14.36 9.08
CA ILE A 167 2.59 -14.34 7.64
C ILE A 167 2.80 -12.91 7.11
N TRP A 168 2.35 -11.89 7.84
CA TRP A 168 2.62 -10.50 7.51
C TRP A 168 4.13 -10.22 7.39
N GLY A 169 4.93 -10.67 8.36
CA GLY A 169 6.38 -10.48 8.36
C GLY A 169 7.08 -11.22 7.23
N LEU A 170 6.65 -12.45 6.94
CA LEU A 170 7.16 -13.23 5.80
C LEU A 170 6.82 -12.54 4.47
N PHE A 171 5.58 -12.09 4.29
CA PHE A 171 5.15 -11.37 3.10
C PHE A 171 6.01 -10.13 2.87
N MET A 172 6.16 -9.30 3.90
CA MET A 172 6.96 -8.08 3.84
C MET A 172 8.45 -8.35 3.58
N PHE A 173 9.00 -9.42 4.19
CA PHE A 173 10.37 -9.84 3.94
C PHE A 173 10.58 -10.31 2.50
N PHE A 174 9.73 -11.19 1.98
CA PHE A 174 9.83 -11.72 0.62
C PHE A 174 9.59 -10.66 -0.44
N LEU A 175 8.70 -9.71 -0.18
CA LEU A 175 8.42 -8.58 -1.05
C LEU A 175 9.69 -7.79 -1.40
N TYR A 176 10.60 -7.62 -0.45
CA TYR A 176 11.87 -6.88 -0.63
C TYR A 176 13.12 -7.76 -0.77
N LYS A 177 13.05 -9.06 -0.47
CA LYS A 177 14.22 -9.97 -0.45
C LYS A 177 14.95 -10.00 -1.79
N PHE A 178 14.21 -9.97 -2.88
CA PHE A 178 14.74 -10.14 -4.23
C PHE A 178 14.91 -8.83 -5.00
N SER A 179 14.43 -7.71 -4.47
CA SER A 179 14.44 -6.42 -5.15
C SER A 179 15.84 -5.84 -5.20
N LYS A 180 16.36 -5.62 -6.41
CA LYS A 180 17.67 -4.98 -6.66
C LYS A 180 17.53 -3.83 -7.65
N GLY A 181 18.45 -2.86 -7.60
CA GLY A 181 18.50 -1.77 -8.58
C GLY A 181 17.19 -1.00 -8.69
N LEU A 182 16.60 -0.97 -9.89
CA LEU A 182 15.31 -0.31 -10.14
C LEU A 182 14.11 -1.05 -9.53
N GLN A 183 14.22 -2.36 -9.30
CA GLN A 183 13.14 -3.18 -8.76
C GLN A 183 12.71 -2.72 -7.37
N VAL A 184 13.65 -2.22 -6.54
CA VAL A 184 13.34 -1.71 -5.20
C VAL A 184 12.33 -0.56 -5.25
N TYR A 185 12.42 0.30 -6.27
CA TYR A 185 11.50 1.42 -6.44
C TYR A 185 10.12 0.97 -6.94
N VAL A 186 10.07 -0.07 -7.78
CA VAL A 186 8.81 -0.71 -8.21
C VAL A 186 8.12 -1.38 -7.02
N THR A 187 8.89 -2.10 -6.19
CA THR A 187 8.41 -2.69 -4.94
C THR A 187 7.93 -1.62 -3.95
N LEU A 188 8.67 -0.51 -3.81
CA LEU A 188 8.27 0.61 -2.97
C LEU A 188 6.95 1.23 -3.44
N PHE A 189 6.81 1.48 -4.74
CA PHE A 189 5.56 1.96 -5.33
C PHE A 189 4.38 1.04 -4.96
N TYR A 190 4.54 -0.26 -5.21
CA TYR A 190 3.52 -1.25 -4.90
C TYR A 190 3.22 -1.33 -3.41
N ASN A 191 4.22 -1.23 -2.54
CA ASN A 191 4.03 -1.24 -1.09
C ASN A 191 3.24 -0.03 -0.59
N ILE A 192 3.47 1.17 -1.14
CA ILE A 192 2.68 2.35 -0.77
C ILE A 192 1.21 2.15 -1.18
N LEU A 193 0.96 1.56 -2.36
CA LEU A 193 -0.39 1.23 -2.79
C LEU A 193 -1.05 0.20 -1.86
N LEU A 194 -0.33 -0.85 -1.41
CA LEU A 194 -0.83 -1.83 -0.43
C LEU A 194 -1.18 -1.17 0.92
N LEU A 195 -0.42 -0.15 1.34
CA LEU A 195 -0.66 0.56 2.60
C LEU A 195 -1.93 1.43 2.58
N THR A 196 -2.35 1.88 1.41
CA THR A 196 -3.31 2.98 1.27
C THR A 196 -4.62 2.58 0.59
N ASP A 197 -4.61 1.47 -0.13
CA ASP A 197 -5.74 0.96 -0.90
C ASP A 197 -5.80 -0.58 -0.83
N ASN A 198 -6.88 -1.17 -1.33
CA ASN A 198 -7.14 -2.62 -1.32
C ASN A 198 -6.72 -3.31 -2.63
N ILE A 199 -5.51 -3.03 -3.12
CA ILE A 199 -5.05 -3.46 -4.44
C ILE A 199 -4.89 -4.97 -4.63
N LEU A 200 -4.78 -5.77 -3.56
CA LEU A 200 -4.63 -7.22 -3.63
C LEU A 200 -5.84 -7.91 -4.27
N ILE A 201 -7.02 -7.30 -4.19
CA ILE A 201 -8.23 -7.83 -4.82
C ILE A 201 -8.26 -7.59 -6.34
N TYR A 202 -7.34 -6.80 -6.89
CA TYR A 202 -7.28 -6.44 -8.30
C TYR A 202 -6.16 -7.19 -9.03
N PRO A 203 -6.49 -8.23 -9.81
CA PRO A 203 -5.49 -9.04 -10.51
C PRO A 203 -4.53 -8.27 -11.39
N ILE A 204 -5.03 -7.23 -12.04
CA ILE A 204 -4.24 -6.38 -12.93
C ILE A 204 -3.08 -5.69 -12.18
N CYS A 205 -3.26 -5.34 -10.90
CA CYS A 205 -2.26 -4.61 -10.13
C CYS A 205 -1.03 -5.49 -9.83
N TYR A 206 -1.23 -6.71 -9.31
CA TYR A 206 -0.09 -7.60 -9.06
C TYR A 206 0.50 -8.14 -10.37
N PHE A 207 -0.30 -8.32 -11.42
CA PHE A 207 0.22 -8.72 -12.73
C PHE A 207 1.16 -7.66 -13.30
N LEU A 208 0.74 -6.38 -13.31
CA LEU A 208 1.57 -5.28 -13.77
C LEU A 208 2.80 -5.07 -12.89
N TYR A 209 2.66 -5.18 -11.57
CA TYR A 209 3.78 -5.18 -10.66
C TYR A 209 4.83 -6.22 -11.05
N LEU A 210 4.43 -7.48 -11.23
CA LEU A 210 5.34 -8.58 -11.60
C LEU A 210 5.95 -8.36 -12.98
N LEU A 211 5.16 -7.96 -13.97
CA LEU A 211 5.63 -7.70 -15.33
C LEU A 211 6.74 -6.63 -15.35
N ILE A 212 6.50 -5.49 -14.70
CA ILE A 212 7.46 -4.38 -14.64
C ILE A 212 8.68 -4.78 -13.79
N TYR A 213 8.46 -5.45 -12.66
CA TYR A 213 9.52 -5.96 -11.80
C TYR A 213 10.49 -6.88 -12.55
N LEU A 214 9.95 -7.81 -13.35
CA LEU A 214 10.73 -8.73 -14.17
C LEU A 214 11.47 -8.01 -15.30
N SER A 215 10.84 -7.01 -15.94
CA SER A 215 11.47 -6.23 -17.01
C SER A 215 12.76 -5.52 -16.56
N PHE A 216 12.86 -5.13 -15.29
CA PHE A 216 14.08 -4.52 -14.73
C PHE A 216 15.11 -5.56 -14.25
N SER A 217 14.68 -6.79 -13.92
CA SER A 217 15.56 -7.90 -13.56
C SER A 217 16.52 -8.25 -14.70
N GLU A 218 15.99 -8.35 -15.93
CA GLU A 218 16.74 -8.76 -17.11
C GLU A 218 17.76 -7.69 -17.54
N ASN A 219 17.37 -6.42 -17.44
CA ASN A 219 18.23 -5.30 -17.81
C ASN A 219 19.49 -5.19 -16.93
N ASP A 220 19.39 -5.53 -15.64
CA ASP A 220 20.54 -5.52 -14.73
C ASP A 220 21.51 -6.69 -15.02
N LYS A 221 21.01 -7.85 -15.48
CA LYS A 221 21.85 -8.98 -15.90
C LYS A 221 22.66 -8.66 -17.16
N ILE A 222 22.06 -7.98 -18.14
CA ILE A 222 22.73 -7.64 -19.40
C ILE A 222 23.85 -6.61 -19.17
N LYS A 223 23.69 -5.68 -18.22
CA LYS A 223 24.73 -4.71 -17.87
C LYS A 223 25.89 -5.29 -17.07
N GLY A 224 25.69 -6.39 -16.34
CA GLY A 224 26.77 -7.09 -15.63
C GLY A 224 27.62 -8.02 -16.50
N LEU A 225 27.23 -8.23 -17.77
CA LEU A 225 27.95 -9.04 -18.76
C LEU A 225 28.79 -8.19 -19.74
N ARG A 226 28.79 -6.85 -19.58
CA ARG A 226 29.61 -5.90 -20.34
C ARG A 226 30.61 -5.22 -19.41
#